data_AF-A6MZU7-F1
#
_entry.id   AF-A6MZU7-F1
#
_cell.length_a   1.000
_cell.length_b   1.000
_cell.length_c   1.000
_cell.angle_alpha   90.00
_cell.angle_beta   90.00
_cell.angle_gamma   90.00
#
_symmetry.space_group_name_H-M   'P 1'
#
loop_
_entity.id
_entity.type
_entity.pdbx_description
1 polymer ?
#
loop_
_entity_poly.entity_id
_entity_poly.type
_entity_poly.pdbx_seq_one_letter_code
_entity_poly.pdbx_strand_id
1 'polypeptide(L)' 'AENRVVSYEAGKALADEIGIPFLETSAKDATNVEKAFMTMAGEIKNRMASQPATNASKPATVQMRGQPVAQQSSCCS' A
#
# COMPACT_ATOMS: atom_id res chain seq x y z
N ALA A 1 -20.07 19.83 6.93
CA ALA A 1 -19.64 19.21 8.21
C ALA A 1 -20.80 18.54 8.96
N GLU A 2 -22.02 18.50 8.41
CA GLU A 2 -23.24 18.24 9.20
C GLU A 2 -23.43 16.79 9.68
N ASN A 3 -22.68 15.83 9.13
CA ASN A 3 -22.73 14.42 9.57
C ASN A 3 -21.51 13.99 10.37
N ARG A 4 -20.71 14.94 10.87
CA ARG A 4 -19.52 14.62 11.66
C ARG A 4 -19.94 14.20 13.07
N VAL A 5 -19.86 12.91 13.35
CA VAL A 5 -20.20 12.31 14.65
C VAL A 5 -18.99 12.10 15.58
N VAL A 6 -17.77 12.20 15.03
CA VAL A 6 -16.52 12.06 15.79
C VAL A 6 -15.77 13.40 15.77
N SER A 7 -15.41 13.91 16.95
CA SER A 7 -14.58 15.11 17.04
C SER A 7 -13.13 14.82 16.65
N TYR A 8 -12.39 15.85 16.28
CA TYR A 8 -11.00 15.68 15.84
C TYR A 8 -10.15 15.15 17.00
N GLU A 9 -10.40 15.72 18.17
CA GLU A 9 -9.71 15.42 19.43
C GLU A 9 -9.93 13.97 19.83
N ALA A 10 -11.16 13.46 19.71
CA ALA A 10 -11.48 12.07 20.03
C ALA A 10 -10.77 11.10 19.08
N GLY A 11 -10.82 11.36 17.77
CA GLY A 11 -10.12 10.53 16.79
C GLY A 11 -8.60 10.56 16.95
N LYS A 12 -8.04 11.74 17.25
CA LYS A 12 -6.62 11.93 17.48
C LYS A 12 -6.15 11.25 18.77
N ALA A 13 -6.89 11.38 19.86
CA ALA A 13 -6.58 10.73 21.14
C ALA A 13 -6.52 9.21 21.00
N LEU A 14 -7.50 8.61 20.30
CA LEU A 14 -7.50 7.16 20.07
C LEU A 14 -6.30 6.73 19.23
N ALA A 15 -5.96 7.48 18.18
CA ALA A 15 -4.81 7.16 17.33
C ALA A 15 -3.49 7.25 18.10
N ASP A 16 -3.35 8.25 18.98
CA ASP A 16 -2.19 8.40 19.87
C ASP A 16 -2.10 7.25 20.89
N GLU A 17 -3.23 6.80 21.43
CA GLU A 17 -3.30 5.65 22.37
C GLU A 17 -2.80 4.36 21.72
N ILE A 18 -3.22 4.08 20.49
CA ILE A 18 -2.82 2.85 19.76
C ILE A 18 -1.52 3.02 18.97
N GLY A 19 -0.92 4.21 19.00
CA GLY A 19 0.36 4.52 18.37
C GLY A 19 0.33 4.51 16.84
N ILE A 20 -0.79 4.91 16.23
CA ILE A 20 -0.89 5.06 14.77
C ILE A 20 -1.03 6.53 14.35
N PRO A 21 -0.54 6.91 13.15
CA PRO A 21 -0.78 8.24 12.59
C PRO A 21 -2.27 8.51 12.33
N PHE A 22 -2.68 9.78 12.45
CA PHE A 22 -4.05 10.23 12.21
C PHE A 22 -4.10 11.39 11.22
N LEU A 23 -5.05 11.33 10.28
CA LEU A 23 -5.29 12.37 9.29
C LEU A 23 -6.75 12.33 8.80
N GLU A 24 -7.44 13.46 8.80
CA GLU A 24 -8.77 13.58 8.21
C GLU A 24 -8.67 13.88 6.72
N THR A 25 -9.39 13.14 5.89
CA THR A 25 -9.35 13.29 4.43
C THR A 25 -10.75 13.42 3.85
N SER A 26 -10.88 14.19 2.77
CA SER A 26 -12.11 14.24 1.94
C SER A 26 -11.72 13.88 0.52
N ALA A 27 -12.11 12.69 0.05
CA ALA A 27 -11.93 12.31 -1.34
C ALA A 27 -12.77 13.19 -2.29
N LYS A 28 -13.94 13.64 -1.82
CA LYS A 28 -14.84 14.51 -2.57
C LYS A 28 -14.20 15.86 -2.87
N ASP A 29 -13.55 16.45 -1.87
CA ASP A 29 -12.98 17.81 -1.94
C ASP A 29 -11.45 17.78 -2.07
N ALA A 30 -10.88 16.61 -2.39
CA ALA A 30 -9.44 16.33 -2.46
C ALA A 30 -8.62 16.78 -1.23
N THR A 31 -9.27 16.94 -0.07
CA THR A 31 -8.61 17.44 1.15
C THR A 31 -7.74 16.35 1.74
N ASN A 32 -6.45 16.64 1.95
CA ASN A 32 -5.45 15.77 2.59
C ASN A 32 -5.21 14.41 1.90
N VAL A 33 -5.74 14.18 0.70
CA VAL A 33 -5.57 12.90 -0.02
C VAL A 33 -4.10 12.67 -0.37
N GLU A 34 -3.43 13.62 -1.02
CA GLU A 34 -2.01 13.51 -1.37
C GLU A 34 -1.14 13.33 -0.13
N LYS A 35 -1.40 14.14 0.90
CA LYS A 35 -0.69 14.05 2.19
C LYS A 35 -0.81 12.67 2.80
N ALA A 36 -1.99 12.04 2.76
CA ALA A 36 -2.20 10.68 3.28
C ALA A 36 -1.28 9.66 2.61
N PHE A 37 -1.20 9.69 1.28
CA PHE A 37 -0.34 8.79 0.52
C PHE A 37 1.15 9.06 0.76
N MET A 38 1.56 10.33 0.79
CA MET A 38 2.96 10.70 1.00
C MET A 38 3.44 10.34 2.41
N THR A 39 2.61 10.56 3.44
CA THR A 39 2.92 10.15 4.81
C THR A 39 3.07 8.63 4.90
N MET A 40 2.12 7.86 4.35
CA MET A 40 2.18 6.40 4.38
C MET A 40 3.43 5.86 3.65
N ALA A 41 3.71 6.34 2.45
CA ALA A 41 4.88 5.92 1.68
C ALA A 41 6.20 6.29 2.41
N GLY A 42 6.27 7.49 2.99
CA GLY A 42 7.40 7.95 3.78
C GLY A 42 7.66 7.06 5.01
N GLU A 43 6.62 6.70 5.73
CA GLU A 43 6.72 5.81 6.90
C GLU A 43 7.18 4.40 6.51
N ILE A 44 6.64 3.83 5.43
CA ILE A 44 7.10 2.54 4.90
C ILE A 44 8.58 2.60 4.55
N LYS A 45 9.01 3.65 3.84
CA LYS A 45 10.43 3.84 3.48
C LYS A 45 11.32 3.94 4.72
N ASN A 46 10.92 4.73 5.73
CA ASN A 46 11.68 4.88 6.96
C ASN A 46 11.77 3.56 7.73
N ARG A 47 10.67 2.81 7.81
CA ARG A 47 10.65 1.49 8.43
C ARG A 47 11.57 0.51 7.69
N MET A 48 11.52 0.47 6.37
CA MET A 48 12.39 -0.38 5.55
C MET A 48 13.87 0.01 5.69
N ALA A 49 14.19 1.29 5.76
CA ALA A 49 15.56 1.75 5.97
C ALA A 49 16.14 1.31 7.32
N SER A 50 15.30 1.15 8.35
CA SER A 50 15.70 0.65 9.66
C SER A 50 15.83 -0.88 9.74
N GLN A 51 15.32 -1.62 8.75
CA GLN A 51 15.47 -3.08 8.70
C GLN A 51 16.84 -3.47 8.13
N PRO A 52 17.52 -4.48 8.70
CA PRO A 52 18.70 -5.05 8.09
C PRO A 52 18.34 -5.46 6.66
N ALA A 53 19.16 -5.07 5.68
CA ALA A 53 18.92 -5.43 4.29
C ALA A 53 18.83 -6.96 4.19
N THR A 54 17.61 -7.49 4.09
CA THR A 54 17.41 -8.86 3.66
C THR A 54 17.90 -8.86 2.23
N ASN A 55 19.04 -9.51 1.97
CA ASN A 55 19.49 -9.80 0.61
C ASN A 55 18.29 -10.42 -0.10
N ALA A 56 17.60 -9.62 -0.91
CA ALA A 56 16.38 -10.01 -1.57
C ALA A 56 16.79 -10.96 -2.69
N SER A 57 17.05 -12.22 -2.35
CA SER A 57 16.87 -13.35 -3.22
C SER A 57 15.41 -13.31 -3.63
N LYS A 58 15.11 -12.54 -4.68
CA LYS A 58 13.78 -12.45 -5.25
C LYS A 58 13.31 -13.89 -5.46
N PRO A 59 12.19 -14.31 -4.86
CA PRO A 59 11.64 -15.63 -5.15
C PRO A 59 11.46 -15.70 -6.67
N ALA A 60 11.84 -16.84 -7.25
CA ALA A 60 11.84 -17.05 -8.70
C ALA A 60 10.43 -16.75 -9.24
N THR A 61 10.26 -15.53 -9.73
CA THR A 61 9.00 -15.09 -10.32
C THR A 61 8.95 -15.73 -11.69
N VAL A 62 8.10 -16.74 -11.85
CA VAL A 62 7.86 -17.36 -13.15
C VAL A 62 7.19 -16.31 -14.03
N GLN A 63 7.97 -15.71 -14.93
CA GLN A 63 7.44 -14.81 -15.95
C GLN A 63 6.71 -15.68 -16.98
N MET A 64 5.41 -15.90 -16.77
CA MET A 64 4.51 -16.56 -17.72
C MET A 64 4.26 -15.61 -18.91
N ARG A 65 5.30 -15.34 -19.69
CA ARG A 65 5.16 -14.67 -20.98
C ARG A 65 4.76 -15.76 -21.97
N GLY A 66 3.46 -15.88 -22.22
CA GLY A 66 2.92 -16.85 -23.16
C GLY A 66 3.61 -16.71 -24.51
N GLN A 67 4.44 -17.69 -24.86
CA GLN A 67 4.95 -17.82 -26.23
C GLN A 67 3.80 -18.35 -27.10
N PRO A 68 3.59 -17.81 -28.30
CA PRO A 68 2.63 -18.37 -29.23
C PRO A 68 3.01 -19.84 -29.48
N VAL A 69 2.09 -20.76 -29.19
CA VAL A 69 2.26 -22.17 -29.54
C VAL A 69 2.30 -22.24 -31.06
N ALA A 70 3.49 -22.44 -31.63
CA ALA A 70 3.60 -22.80 -33.03
C ALA A 70 2.86 -24.14 -33.18
N GLN A 71 1.75 -24.09 -33.91
CA GLN A 71 0.86 -25.22 -34.12
C GLN A 71 1.55 -26.24 -35.03
N GLN A 72 2.45 -27.03 -34.45
CA GLN A 72 2.96 -28.23 -35.11
C GLN A 72 1.97 -29.35 -34.83
N SER A 73 1.22 -29.68 -35.87
CA SER A 73 0.38 -30.86 -35.96
C SER A 73 1.23 -32.12 -35.81
N SER A 74 1.43 -32.63 -34.59
CA SER A 74 1.89 -34.01 -34.42
C SER A 74 1.69 -34.56 -33.01
N CYS A 75 0.75 -35.50 -32.93
CA CYS A 75 0.73 -36.71 -32.11
C CYS A 75 0.48 -36.62 -30.59
N CYS A 76 -0.67 -37.19 -30.19
CA CYS A 76 -0.94 -37.74 -28.86
C CYS A 76 -0.40 -39.17 -28.77
N SER A 77 0.17 -39.56 -27.63
CA SER A 77 0.20 -40.94 -27.13
C SER A 77 0.19 -40.91 -25.61
#